data_AF-A0A966WIR8-F1
#
_entry.id   AF-A0A966WIR8-F1
#
_cell.length_a   1.000
_cell.length_b   1.000
_cell.length_c   1.000
_cell.angle_alpha   90.00
_cell.angle_beta   90.00
_cell.angle_gamma   90.00
#
_symmetry.space_group_name_H-M   'P 1'
#
loop_
_entity.id
_entity.type
_entity.pdbx_description
1 polymer ?
#
loop_
_entity_poly.entity_id
_entity_poly.type
_entity_poly.pdbx_seq_one_letter_code
_entity_poly.pdbx_strand_id
1 'polypeptide(L)' 'FQIEMKYASWRLGFVIKEVPIIFQDRSLGSSKMNKGIIKEGVLGVLQLRLYTFLTNYRKKRSTPAAS' A
#
# COMPACT_ATOMS: atom_id res chain seq x y z
N PHE A 1 1.28 -5.14 0.97
CA PHE A 1 -0.04 -4.52 0.72
C PHE A 1 -0.20 -3.11 1.28
N GLN A 2 0.03 -2.84 2.57
CA GLN A 2 -0.25 -1.51 3.15
C GLN A 2 0.52 -0.35 2.47
N ILE A 3 1.82 -0.52 2.18
CA ILE A 3 2.65 0.51 1.54
C ILE A 3 2.15 0.83 0.12
N GLU A 4 1.83 -0.19 -0.67
CA GLU A 4 1.35 -0.05 -2.05
C GLU A 4 0.02 0.72 -2.12
N MET A 5 -0.93 0.38 -1.25
CA MET A 5 -2.23 1.05 -1.21
C MET A 5 -2.11 2.53 -0.81
N LYS A 6 -1.27 2.84 0.19
CA LYS A 6 -0.98 4.23 0.58
C LYS A 6 -0.33 4.99 -0.58
N TYR A 7 0.63 4.37 -1.26
CA TYR A 7 1.33 4.96 -2.39
C TYR A 7 0.41 5.22 -3.59
N ALA A 8 -0.42 4.24 -3.97
CA ALA A 8 -1.38 4.40 -5.05
C ALA A 8 -2.38 5.52 -4.76
N SER A 9 -2.90 5.58 -3.52
CA SER A 9 -3.82 6.64 -3.09
C SER A 9 -3.17 8.03 -3.18
N TRP A 10 -1.91 8.14 -2.77
CA TRP A 10 -1.13 9.38 -2.89
C TRP A 10 -0.91 9.78 -4.36
N ARG A 11 -0.50 8.85 -5.22
CA ARG A 11 -0.27 9.09 -6.66
C ARG A 11 -1.54 9.48 -7.42
N LEU A 12 -2.71 9.04 -6.95
CA LEU A 12 -4.01 9.35 -7.55
C LEU A 12 -4.59 10.69 -7.06
N GLY A 13 -3.90 11.41 -6.17
CA GLY A 13 -4.29 12.74 -5.68
C GLY A 13 -5.38 12.71 -4.61
N PHE A 14 -5.58 11.58 -3.92
CA PHE A 14 -6.52 11.52 -2.80
C PHE A 14 -5.98 12.27 -1.57
N VAL A 15 -6.89 12.82 -0.77
CA VAL A 15 -6.56 13.41 0.53
C VAL A 15 -6.40 12.29 1.54
N ILE A 16 -5.16 12.09 2.02
CA ILE A 16 -4.85 11.09 3.05
C ILE A 16 -4.87 11.79 4.42
N LYS A 17 -5.68 11.29 5.35
CA LYS A 17 -5.70 11.71 6.75
C LYS A 17 -5.24 10.56 7.63
N GLU A 18 -4.38 10.85 8.60
CA GLU A 18 -3.95 9.90 9.60
C GLU A 18 -4.74 10.12 10.88
N VAL A 19 -5.27 9.04 11.45
CA VAL A 19 -6.05 9.05 12.70
C VAL A 19 -5.29 8.20 13.71
N PRO A 20 -4.98 8.73 14.91
CA PRO A 20 -4.25 7.98 15.91
C PRO A 20 -5.09 6.79 16.41
N ILE A 21 -4.45 5.64 16.60
CA ILE A 21 -5.06 4.42 17.15
C ILE A 21 -4.19 3.85 18.27
N ILE A 22 -4.84 3.20 19.24
CA ILE A 22 -4.18 2.46 20.31
C ILE A 22 -4.01 1.01 19.84
N PHE A 23 -2.77 0.56 19.72
CA PHE A 23 -2.48 -0.85 19.46
C PHE A 23 -2.58 -1.62 20.78
N GLN A 24 -3.60 -2.47 20.90
CA GLN A 24 -3.70 -3.39 22.02
C GLN A 24 -2.87 -4.64 21.73
N ASP A 25 -2.00 -5.01 22.68
CA ASP A 25 -1.23 -6.24 22.57
C ASP A 25 -2.15 -7.45 22.68
N ARG A 26 -1.93 -8.41 21.78
CA ARG A 26 -2.65 -9.68 21.74
C ARG A 26 -1.90 -10.62 22.67
N SER A 27 -2.52 -11.02 23.78
CA SER A 27 -1.88 -11.83 24.83
C SER A 27 -1.59 -13.29 24.43
N LEU A 28 -2.23 -13.79 23.36
CA LEU A 28 -2.08 -15.17 22.88
C LEU A 28 -1.66 -15.19 21.41
N GLY A 29 -0.55 -15.89 21.14
CA GLY A 29 -0.10 -16.24 19.79
C GLY A 29 1.38 -15.96 19.53
N SER A 30 2.01 -16.81 18.73
CA SER A 30 3.38 -16.60 18.23
C SER A 30 3.43 -15.51 17.16
N SER A 31 4.62 -14.90 16.99
CA SER A 31 4.87 -13.92 15.94
C SER A 31 4.51 -14.48 14.57
N LYS A 32 3.64 -13.77 13.85
CA LYS A 32 3.33 -14.05 12.43
C LYS A 32 4.42 -13.52 11.48
N MET A 33 5.43 -12.83 12.00
CA MET A 33 6.45 -12.14 11.23
C MET A 33 7.67 -13.03 11.03
N ASN A 34 7.96 -13.35 9.78
CA ASN A 34 9.12 -14.16 9.38
C ASN A 34 10.03 -13.37 8.42
N LYS A 35 11.24 -13.90 8.18
CA LYS A 35 12.22 -13.28 7.26
C LYS A 35 11.73 -13.20 5.81
N GLY A 36 10.83 -14.10 5.40
CA GLY A 36 10.22 -14.10 4.07
C GLY A 36 9.35 -12.87 3.83
N ILE A 37 8.45 -12.56 4.77
CA ILE A 37 7.55 -11.39 4.73
C ILE A 37 8.36 -10.09 4.66
N ILE A 38 9.47 -10.01 5.41
CA ILE A 38 10.35 -8.82 5.37
C ILE A 38 10.99 -8.68 3.99
N LYS A 39 11.52 -9.79 3.43
CA LYS A 39 12.15 -9.80 2.11
C LYS A 39 11.16 -9.40 1.01
N GLU A 40 9.94 -9.93 1.06
CA GLU A 40 8.84 -9.56 0.14
C GLU A 40 8.47 -8.09 0.27
N GLY A 41 8.42 -7.55 1.50
CA GLY A 41 8.17 -6.13 1.74
C GLY A 41 9.20 -5.22 1.07
N VAL A 42 10.48 -5.55 1.19
CA VAL A 42 11.58 -4.77 0.57
C VAL A 42 11.53 -4.88 -0.96
N LEU A 43 11.39 -6.10 -1.49
CA LEU A 43 11.36 -6.32 -2.94
C LEU A 43 10.12 -5.67 -3.58
N GLY A 44 8.97 -5.74 -2.91
CA GLY A 44 7.73 -5.12 -3.35
C GLY A 44 7.84 -3.59 -3.44
N VAL A 45 8.54 -2.94 -2.49
CA VAL A 45 8.79 -1.49 -2.56
C VAL A 45 9.72 -1.12 -3.71
N LEU A 46 10.75 -1.94 -3.98
CA LEU A 46 11.66 -1.72 -5.11
C LEU A 46 10.92 -1.84 -6.45
N GLN A 47 10.09 -2.88 -6.60
CA GLN A 47 9.24 -3.06 -7.77
C GLN A 47 8.26 -1.90 -7.94
N LEU A 48 7.59 -1.47 -6.85
CA LEU A 48 6.65 -0.35 -6.88
C LEU A 48 7.31 0.94 -7.41
N ARG A 49 8.55 1.23 -7.00
CA ARG A 49 9.31 2.37 -7.53
C ARG A 49 9.55 2.24 -9.03
N LEU A 50 10.05 1.08 -9.49
CA LEU A 50 10.30 0.81 -10.91
C LEU A 50 9.04 0.93 -11.77
N TYR A 51 7.94 0.30 -11.35
CA TYR A 51 6.64 0.38 -12.04
C TYR A 51 6.14 1.81 -12.16
N THR A 52 6.36 2.66 -11.14
CA THR A 52 5.95 4.06 -11.18
C THR A 52 6.74 4.89 -12.17
N PHE A 53 8.03 4.62 -12.35
CA PHE A 53 8.83 5.29 -13.37
C PHE A 53 8.37 4.92 -14.78
N LEU A 54 7.89 3.69 -14.99
CA LEU A 54 7.51 3.17 -16.30
C LEU A 54 6.02 3.37 -16.64
N THR A 55 5.17 3.63 -15.64
CA THR A 55 3.70 3.56 -15.81
C THR A 55 3.01 4.84 -15.37
N ASN A 56 2.14 5.37 -16.23
CA ASN A 56 1.21 6.44 -15.87
C ASN A 56 0.04 5.86 -15.04
N TYR A 57 0.12 5.98 -13.70
CA TYR A 57 -0.97 5.64 -12.77
C TYR A 57 -2.31 6.31 -13.11
N ARG A 58 -2.29 7.40 -13.90
CA ARG A 58 -3.46 8.16 -14.33
C ARG A 58 -4.30 7.46 -15.42
N LYS A 59 -3.76 6.47 -16.14
CA LYS A 59 -4.40 5.92 -17.36
C LYS A 59 -5.57 4.94 -17.10
N LYS A 60 -5.97 4.73 -15.84
CA LYS A 60 -7.02 3.76 -15.45
C LYS A 60 -8.32 4.44 -14.95
N ARG A 61 -8.72 5.56 -15.56
CA ARG A 61 -10.09 6.08 -15.46
C ARG A 61 -10.76 6.04 -16.84
N SER A 62 -11.18 4.85 -17.28
CA SER A 62 -12.36 4.76 -18.13
C SER A 62 -13.56 4.79 -17.19
N THR A 63 -14.14 5.98 -17.03
CA THR A 63 -15.41 6.20 -16.35
C THR A 63 -16.45 5.18 -16.82
N PRO A 64 -17.08 4.36 -15.97
CA PRO A 64 -18.46 4.02 -16.17
C PRO A 64 -19.28 5.17 -15.58
N ALA A 65 -20.10 5.79 -16.43
CA ALA A 65 -21.13 6.71 -15.99
C ALA A 65 -21.98 6.02 -14.92
N ALA A 66 -22.18 6.68 -13.77
CA ALA A 66 -23.24 6.33 -12.85
C ALA A 66 -23.91 7.64 -12.41
N SER A 67 -25.18 7.70 -12.81
CA SER A 67 -26.25 8.69 -12.64
C SER A 67 -26.37 9.29 -11.25
#